data_AF-U2KN97-F1
#
_entry.id   AF-U2KN97-F1
#
_cell.length_a   1.000
_cell.length_b   1.000
_cell.length_c   1.000
_cell.angle_alpha   90.00
_cell.angle_beta   90.00
_cell.angle_gamma   90.00
#
_symmetry.space_group_name_H-M   'P 1'
#
loop_
_entity.id
_entity.type
_entity.pdbx_description
1 polymer ?
#
loop_
_entity_poly.entity_id
_entity_poly.type
_entity_poly.pdbx_seq_one_letter_code
_entity_poly.pdbx_strand_id
1 'polypeptide(L)'
;MSVNVEEIMSGIRAEIQEKGYSSDMLSFADVPADADAGIYVERFDADMLRGNVQYISEHHRVDPYRPLAGNPVAVFFKKVLRKFMSFYVEPYAAEQSSLNANIAQAEQQVELYIRESRMHSTKELLDKVEALELQQKNTKIAMEQMQAQIAALQAKLNGEDAR
;
A
#
# COMPACT_ATOMS: atom_id res chain seq x y z
N MET A 1 -48.78 0.62 -3.61
CA MET A 1 -48.49 -0.21 -4.79
C MET A 1 -47.26 -1.03 -4.45
N SER A 2 -47.42 -2.32 -4.16
CA SER A 2 -46.32 -3.19 -3.75
C SER A 2 -45.68 -3.81 -4.99
N VAL A 3 -44.38 -3.54 -5.19
CA VAL A 3 -43.60 -4.19 -6.25
C VAL A 3 -43.41 -5.66 -5.87
N ASN A 4 -43.92 -6.57 -6.70
CA ASN A 4 -43.75 -8.01 -6.49
C ASN A 4 -42.40 -8.47 -7.06
N VAL A 5 -41.41 -8.55 -6.19
CA VAL A 5 -40.03 -8.89 -6.55
C VAL A 5 -39.90 -10.32 -7.08
N GLU A 6 -40.72 -11.25 -6.59
CA GLU A 6 -40.65 -12.66 -7.02
C GLU A 6 -41.07 -12.83 -8.46
N GLU A 7 -42.16 -12.16 -8.86
CA GLU A 7 -42.67 -12.19 -10.22
C GLU A 7 -41.65 -11.60 -11.20
N ILE A 8 -41.04 -10.46 -10.84
CA ILE A 8 -40.00 -9.81 -11.64
C ILE A 8 -38.78 -10.74 -11.81
N MET A 9 -38.29 -11.33 -10.73
CA MET A 9 -37.13 -12.24 -10.78
C MET A 9 -37.44 -13.54 -11.53
N SER A 10 -38.69 -14.00 -11.50
CA SER A 10 -39.12 -15.15 -12.29
C SER A 10 -39.12 -14.83 -13.80
N GLY A 11 -39.62 -13.64 -14.19
CA GLY A 11 -39.62 -13.17 -15.57
C GLY A 11 -38.21 -13.00 -16.14
N ILE A 12 -37.30 -12.41 -15.36
CA ILE A 12 -35.89 -12.25 -15.76
C ILE A 12 -35.22 -13.61 -16.00
N ARG A 13 -35.44 -14.59 -15.11
CA ARG A 13 -34.86 -15.93 -15.27
C ARG A 13 -35.42 -16.66 -16.49
N ALA A 14 -36.71 -16.53 -16.76
CA ALA A 14 -37.33 -17.10 -17.95
C ALA A 14 -36.77 -16.49 -19.24
N GLU A 15 -36.60 -15.16 -19.27
CA GLU A 15 -36.06 -14.45 -20.43
C GLU A 15 -34.58 -14.78 -20.68
N ILE A 16 -33.78 -14.94 -19.61
CA ILE A 16 -32.38 -15.41 -19.70
C ILE A 16 -32.31 -16.80 -20.34
N GLN A 17 -33.21 -17.69 -19.94
CA GLN A 17 -33.26 -19.06 -20.44
C GLN A 17 -33.78 -19.13 -21.89
N GLU A 18 -34.80 -18.33 -22.24
CA GLU A 18 -35.37 -18.27 -23.59
C GLU A 18 -34.36 -17.72 -24.61
N LYS A 19 -33.63 -16.66 -24.22
CA LYS A 19 -32.63 -16.03 -25.08
C LYS A 19 -31.29 -16.77 -25.11
N GLY A 20 -31.16 -17.85 -24.32
CA GLY A 20 -29.97 -18.69 -24.30
C GLY A 20 -28.72 -17.99 -23.77
N TYR A 21 -28.87 -16.97 -22.92
CA TYR A 21 -27.73 -16.28 -22.33
C TYR A 21 -27.02 -17.22 -21.35
N SER A 22 -25.85 -17.72 -21.73
CA SER A 22 -24.96 -18.47 -20.86
C SER A 22 -23.96 -17.55 -20.17
N SER A 23 -23.49 -17.97 -18.99
CA SER A 23 -22.56 -17.17 -18.16
C SER A 23 -21.25 -16.84 -18.87
N ASP A 24 -20.88 -17.58 -19.91
CA ASP A 24 -19.70 -17.35 -20.74
C ASP A 24 -19.90 -16.17 -21.72
N MET A 25 -21.12 -15.84 -22.13
CA MET A 25 -21.43 -14.68 -23.00
C MET A 25 -21.29 -13.33 -22.29
N LEU A 26 -21.19 -13.34 -20.95
CA LEU A 26 -20.92 -12.17 -20.10
C LEU A 26 -19.44 -12.06 -19.72
N SER A 27 -18.59 -12.94 -20.26
CA SER A 27 -17.16 -12.94 -19.99
C SER A 27 -16.46 -11.88 -20.83
N PHE A 28 -15.75 -10.95 -20.17
CA PHE A 28 -14.84 -10.01 -20.82
C PHE A 28 -13.50 -10.65 -21.24
N ALA A 29 -13.41 -11.99 -21.29
CA ALA A 29 -12.19 -12.71 -21.65
C ALA A 29 -11.66 -12.36 -23.05
N ASP A 30 -12.53 -11.90 -23.96
CA ASP A 30 -12.17 -11.54 -25.34
C ASP A 30 -11.75 -10.06 -25.50
N VAL A 31 -11.70 -9.29 -24.42
CA VAL A 31 -11.01 -8.00 -24.43
C VAL A 31 -9.55 -8.28 -24.10
N PRO A 32 -8.60 -8.14 -25.07
CA PRO A 32 -7.19 -8.07 -24.73
C PRO A 32 -6.94 -6.73 -24.03
N ALA A 33 -7.41 -6.63 -22.80
CA ALA A 33 -6.78 -5.76 -21.84
C ALA A 33 -5.44 -6.43 -21.56
N ASP A 34 -4.34 -5.72 -21.76
CA ASP A 34 -3.04 -6.10 -21.21
C ASP A 34 -3.23 -6.27 -19.70
N ALA A 35 -3.59 -7.48 -19.26
CA ALA A 35 -3.79 -7.82 -17.86
C ALA A 35 -2.48 -7.68 -17.05
N ASP A 36 -1.37 -7.47 -17.75
CA ASP A 36 -0.02 -7.27 -17.21
C ASP A 36 0.39 -5.79 -17.12
N ALA A 37 -0.45 -4.85 -17.55
CA ALA A 37 -0.23 -3.42 -17.29
C ALA A 37 -0.74 -2.98 -15.90
N GLY A 38 -1.38 -3.90 -15.16
CA GLY A 38 -1.98 -3.65 -13.86
C GLY A 38 -0.96 -3.83 -12.73
N ILE A 39 -0.30 -2.74 -12.32
CA ILE A 39 0.37 -2.70 -11.02
C ILE A 39 -0.73 -2.67 -9.93
N TYR A 40 -1.35 -3.82 -9.66
CA TYR A 40 -2.29 -3.98 -8.55
C TYR A 40 -1.50 -4.29 -7.29
N VAL A 41 -1.21 -3.26 -6.50
CA VAL A 41 -0.64 -3.42 -5.17
C VAL A 41 -1.78 -3.69 -4.19
N GLU A 42 -2.04 -4.96 -3.89
CA GLU A 42 -3.09 -5.35 -2.91
C GLU A 42 -2.73 -4.97 -1.46
N ARG A 43 -1.44 -4.77 -1.16
CA ARG A 43 -0.93 -4.44 0.18
C ARG A 43 0.29 -3.54 0.11
N PHE A 44 0.45 -2.68 1.11
CA PHE A 44 1.64 -1.84 1.22
C PHE A 44 2.93 -2.68 1.28
N ASP A 45 3.81 -2.41 0.32
CA ASP A 45 5.16 -2.97 0.24
C ASP A 45 6.18 -1.81 0.28
N ALA A 46 7.04 -1.83 1.31
CA ALA A 46 8.02 -0.77 1.54
C ALA A 46 9.17 -0.81 0.53
N ASP A 47 9.57 -2.01 0.08
CA ASP A 47 10.67 -2.18 -0.86
C ASP A 47 10.23 -1.79 -2.27
N MET A 48 8.98 -2.11 -2.63
CA MET A 48 8.37 -1.65 -3.87
C MET A 48 8.21 -0.13 -3.89
N LEU A 49 7.71 0.49 -2.81
CA LEU A 49 7.63 1.96 -2.71
C LEU A 49 9.02 2.58 -2.91
N ARG A 50 10.04 2.05 -2.23
CA ARG A 50 11.42 2.54 -2.35
C ARG A 50 11.95 2.41 -3.78
N GLY A 51 11.71 1.29 -4.43
CA GLY A 51 12.09 1.07 -5.83
C GLY A 51 11.42 2.09 -6.76
N ASN A 52 10.12 2.36 -6.56
CA ASN A 52 9.37 3.32 -7.36
C ASN A 52 9.86 4.76 -7.14
N VAL A 53 10.08 5.17 -5.87
CA VAL A 53 10.62 6.49 -5.53
C VAL A 53 11.99 6.69 -6.16
N GLN A 54 12.86 5.67 -6.10
CA GLN A 54 14.18 5.73 -6.73
C GLN A 54 14.07 5.85 -8.25
N TYR A 55 13.20 5.05 -8.87
CA TYR A 55 12.98 5.10 -10.31
C TYR A 55 12.53 6.48 -10.77
N ILE A 56 11.50 7.05 -10.13
CA ILE A 56 10.95 8.37 -10.49
C ILE A 56 11.98 9.47 -10.21
N SER A 57 12.71 9.39 -9.11
CA SER A 57 13.79 10.33 -8.78
C SER A 57 14.89 10.35 -9.85
N GLU A 58 15.27 9.20 -10.39
CA GLU A 58 16.29 9.11 -11.45
C GLU A 58 15.75 9.53 -12.84
N HIS A 59 14.46 9.28 -13.12
CA HIS A 59 13.87 9.41 -14.46
C HIS A 59 12.90 10.59 -14.63
N HIS A 60 12.82 11.50 -13.67
CA HIS A 60 11.89 12.64 -13.73
C HIS A 60 12.12 13.60 -14.91
N ARG A 61 13.34 13.64 -15.48
CA ARG A 61 13.69 14.58 -16.55
C ARG A 61 13.25 14.11 -17.92
N VAL A 62 12.50 14.94 -18.62
CA VAL A 62 12.09 14.72 -20.01
C VAL A 62 13.07 15.43 -20.94
N ASP A 63 13.84 14.66 -21.70
CA ASP A 63 14.76 15.19 -22.71
C ASP A 63 14.05 15.44 -24.06
N PRO A 64 13.90 16.70 -24.52
CA PRO A 64 13.30 17.02 -25.82
C PRO A 64 14.22 16.67 -27.01
N TYR A 65 15.51 16.42 -26.78
CA TYR A 65 16.54 16.25 -27.80
C TYR A 65 17.06 14.82 -27.96
N ARG A 66 16.20 13.83 -27.75
CA ARG A 66 16.57 12.41 -27.94
C ARG A 66 17.19 12.15 -29.32
N PRO A 67 18.19 11.24 -29.42
CA PRO A 67 18.81 10.88 -30.69
C PRO A 67 17.77 10.45 -31.75
N LEU A 68 17.90 10.98 -32.96
CA LEU A 68 17.05 10.62 -34.08
C LEU A 68 17.64 9.41 -34.81
N ALA A 69 16.90 8.31 -34.87
CA ALA A 69 17.27 7.12 -35.64
C ALA A 69 16.63 7.10 -37.04
N GLY A 70 17.31 6.43 -37.98
CA GLY A 70 16.83 6.18 -39.34
C GLY A 70 17.85 6.55 -40.42
N ASN A 71 17.41 6.55 -41.69
CA ASN A 71 18.27 6.92 -42.80
C ASN A 71 18.69 8.42 -42.74
N PRO A 72 19.81 8.81 -43.36
CA PRO A 72 20.34 10.18 -43.28
C PRO A 72 19.39 11.28 -43.78
N VAL A 73 18.65 11.01 -44.86
CA VAL A 73 17.70 11.98 -45.46
C VAL A 73 16.51 12.20 -44.52
N ALA A 74 15.93 11.15 -43.98
CA ALA A 74 14.84 11.23 -43.02
C ALA A 74 15.29 11.94 -41.73
N VAL A 75 16.49 11.65 -41.23
CA VAL A 75 17.06 12.35 -40.07
C VAL A 75 17.24 13.85 -40.36
N PHE A 76 17.64 14.24 -41.57
CA PHE A 76 17.72 15.65 -41.97
C PHE A 76 16.35 16.34 -41.86
N PHE A 77 15.30 15.78 -42.45
CA PHE A 77 13.95 16.36 -42.33
C PHE A 77 13.44 16.38 -40.89
N LYS A 78 13.68 15.32 -40.10
CA LYS A 78 13.32 15.27 -38.67
C LYS A 78 14.02 16.37 -37.87
N LYS A 79 15.28 16.70 -38.19
CA LYS A 79 16.01 17.81 -37.55
C LYS A 79 15.38 19.17 -37.87
N VAL A 80 14.97 19.39 -39.11
CA VAL A 80 14.30 20.63 -39.54
C VAL A 80 12.97 20.79 -38.80
N LEU A 81 12.12 19.75 -38.80
CA LEU A 81 10.85 19.77 -38.07
C LEU A 81 11.05 20.00 -36.57
N ARG A 82 12.04 19.34 -35.95
CA ARG A 82 12.39 19.55 -34.54
C ARG A 82 12.75 21.01 -34.28
N LYS A 83 13.52 21.65 -35.16
CA LYS A 83 13.89 23.05 -35.01
C LYS A 83 12.69 23.99 -35.11
N PHE A 84 11.74 23.72 -36.00
CA PHE A 84 10.51 24.50 -36.10
C PHE A 84 9.59 24.33 -34.88
N MET A 85 9.58 23.15 -34.25
CA MET A 85 8.74 22.88 -33.07
C MET A 85 9.45 23.19 -31.74
N SER A 86 10.74 23.55 -31.74
CA SER A 86 11.54 23.64 -30.51
C SER A 86 11.00 24.68 -29.53
N PHE A 87 10.45 25.79 -30.03
CA PHE A 87 9.86 26.85 -29.20
C PHE A 87 8.67 26.38 -28.35
N TYR A 88 8.00 25.29 -28.75
CA TYR A 88 6.85 24.72 -28.04
C TYR A 88 7.24 23.48 -27.25
N VAL A 89 8.06 22.59 -27.83
CA VAL A 89 8.45 21.32 -27.21
C VAL A 89 9.42 21.52 -26.05
N GLU A 90 10.36 22.45 -26.14
CA GLU A 90 11.31 22.74 -25.06
C GLU A 90 10.65 23.25 -23.77
N PRO A 91 9.81 24.31 -23.79
CA PRO A 91 9.17 24.78 -22.56
C PRO A 91 8.24 23.72 -21.97
N TYR A 92 7.52 22.96 -22.81
CA TYR A 92 6.69 21.86 -22.34
C TYR A 92 7.49 20.76 -21.66
N ALA A 93 8.61 20.33 -22.24
CA ALA A 93 9.50 19.34 -21.64
C ALA A 93 10.13 19.85 -20.33
N ALA A 94 10.45 21.14 -20.24
CA ALA A 94 10.96 21.76 -19.03
C ALA A 94 9.90 21.82 -17.92
N GLU A 95 8.67 22.23 -18.24
CA GLU A 95 7.55 22.26 -17.30
C GLU A 95 7.20 20.86 -16.80
N GLN A 96 7.13 19.87 -17.70
CA GLN A 96 6.92 18.47 -17.33
C GLN A 96 8.04 17.94 -16.44
N SER A 97 9.30 18.26 -16.75
CA SER A 97 10.43 17.87 -15.90
C SER A 97 10.35 18.48 -14.50
N SER A 98 9.88 19.73 -14.39
CA SER A 98 9.66 20.42 -13.12
C SER A 98 8.54 19.76 -12.31
N LEU A 99 7.39 19.48 -12.96
CA LEU A 99 6.28 18.77 -12.32
C LEU A 99 6.69 17.37 -11.86
N ASN A 100 7.37 16.60 -12.70
CA ASN A 100 7.88 15.28 -12.35
C ASN A 100 8.85 15.33 -11.17
N ALA A 101 9.72 16.35 -11.10
CA ALA A 101 10.62 16.54 -9.97
C ALA A 101 9.86 16.82 -8.66
N ASN A 102 8.81 17.64 -8.71
CA ASN A 102 7.98 17.92 -7.53
C ASN A 102 7.23 16.67 -7.05
N ILE A 103 6.74 15.84 -7.98
CA ILE A 103 6.09 14.56 -7.65
C ILE A 103 7.10 13.61 -7.00
N ALA A 104 8.30 13.46 -7.60
CA ALA A 104 9.37 12.65 -7.03
C ALA A 104 9.72 13.07 -5.59
N GLN A 105 9.82 14.38 -5.34
CA GLN A 105 10.04 14.91 -4.00
C GLN A 105 8.90 14.61 -3.05
N ALA A 106 7.64 14.75 -3.48
CA ALA A 106 6.49 14.43 -2.66
C ALA A 106 6.46 12.94 -2.27
N GLU A 107 6.73 12.05 -3.21
CA GLU A 107 6.79 10.61 -2.95
C GLU A 107 7.95 10.25 -2.01
N GLN A 108 9.11 10.89 -2.15
CA GLN A 108 10.22 10.73 -1.22
C GLN A 108 9.86 11.20 0.19
N GLN A 109 9.13 12.30 0.34
CA GLN A 109 8.62 12.76 1.63
C GLN A 109 7.64 11.76 2.26
N VAL A 110 6.75 11.17 1.45
CA VAL A 110 5.85 10.11 1.90
C VAL A 110 6.63 8.88 2.38
N GLU A 111 7.68 8.46 1.66
CA GLU A 111 8.53 7.36 2.09
C GLU A 111 9.20 7.64 3.44
N LEU A 112 9.75 8.85 3.63
CA LEU A 112 10.36 9.27 4.89
C LEU A 112 9.36 9.28 6.04
N TYR A 113 8.17 9.85 5.82
CA TYR A 113 7.10 9.89 6.81
C TYR A 113 6.69 8.49 7.28
N ILE A 114 6.54 7.54 6.35
CA ILE A 114 6.19 6.15 6.69
C ILE A 114 7.29 5.51 7.53
N ARG A 115 8.56 5.73 7.19
CA ARG A 115 9.70 5.20 7.96
C ARG A 115 9.75 5.79 9.37
N GLU A 116 9.58 7.10 9.51
CA GLU A 116 9.55 7.78 10.80
C GLU A 116 8.38 7.30 11.66
N SER A 117 7.18 7.19 11.08
CA SER A 117 5.99 6.68 11.75
C SER A 117 6.21 5.28 12.31
N ARG A 118 6.80 4.37 11.51
CA ARG A 118 7.11 3.00 11.95
C ARG A 118 8.14 2.98 13.09
N MET A 119 9.19 3.80 13.01
CA MET A 119 10.17 3.89 14.09
C MET A 119 9.54 4.39 15.39
N HIS A 120 8.68 5.42 15.31
CA HIS A 120 7.98 5.95 16.47
C HIS A 120 7.08 4.90 17.12
N SER A 121 6.21 4.24 16.34
CA SER A 121 5.34 3.18 16.86
C SER A 121 6.12 2.01 17.46
N THR A 122 7.25 1.64 16.86
CA THR A 122 8.12 0.57 17.40
C THR A 122 8.71 0.97 18.75
N LYS A 123 9.17 2.22 18.88
CA LYS A 123 9.69 2.73 20.14
C LYS A 123 8.64 2.76 21.24
N GLU A 124 7.44 3.27 20.94
CA GLU A 124 6.33 3.28 21.92
C GLU A 124 5.93 1.86 22.36
N LEU A 125 5.99 0.88 21.45
CA LEU A 125 5.75 -0.52 21.78
C LEU A 125 6.83 -1.06 22.73
N LEU A 126 8.10 -0.77 22.47
CA LEU A 126 9.20 -1.20 23.33
C LEU A 126 9.09 -0.62 24.74
N ASP A 127 8.78 0.67 24.87
CA ASP A 127 8.59 1.33 26.16
C ASP A 127 7.41 0.69 26.94
N LYS A 128 6.31 0.34 26.24
CA LYS A 128 5.17 -0.38 26.85
C LYS A 128 5.54 -1.79 27.27
N VAL A 129 6.33 -2.52 26.49
CA VAL A 129 6.81 -3.86 26.83
C VAL A 129 7.67 -3.80 28.09
N GLU A 130 8.61 -2.86 28.19
CA GLU A 130 9.46 -2.70 29.38
C GLU A 130 8.62 -2.38 30.64
N ALA A 131 7.63 -1.49 30.52
CA ALA A 131 6.73 -1.17 31.61
C ALA A 131 5.90 -2.38 32.07
N LEU A 132 5.39 -3.17 31.12
CA LEU A 132 4.63 -4.39 31.41
C LEU A 132 5.52 -5.46 32.07
N GLU A 133 6.76 -5.63 31.62
CA GLU A 133 7.71 -6.56 32.23
C GLU A 133 8.04 -6.18 33.68
N LEU A 134 8.22 -4.88 33.95
CA LEU A 134 8.44 -4.38 35.31
C LEU A 134 7.21 -4.64 36.20
N GLN A 135 6.01 -4.36 35.69
CA GLN A 135 4.76 -4.63 36.39
C GLN A 135 4.60 -6.13 36.69
N GLN A 136 4.94 -6.99 35.72
CA GLN A 136 4.89 -8.44 35.90
C GLN A 136 5.88 -8.93 36.97
N LYS A 137 7.09 -8.36 37.02
CA LYS A 137 8.06 -8.67 38.09
C LYS A 137 7.52 -8.24 39.46
N ASN A 138 6.99 -7.03 39.57
CA ASN A 138 6.45 -6.51 40.84
C ASN A 138 5.25 -7.33 41.34
N THR A 139 4.34 -7.68 40.43
CA THR A 139 3.18 -8.53 40.78
C THR A 139 3.61 -9.93 41.20
N LYS A 140 4.64 -10.51 40.56
CA LYS A 140 5.23 -11.79 41.00
C LYS A 140 5.78 -11.72 42.42
N ILE A 141 6.56 -10.68 42.73
CA ILE A 141 7.10 -10.47 44.09
C ILE A 141 5.96 -10.34 45.12
N ALA A 142 4.92 -9.57 44.79
CA ALA A 142 3.76 -9.41 45.68
C ALA A 142 3.02 -10.73 45.91
N MET A 143 2.86 -11.56 44.87
CA MET A 143 2.28 -12.90 45.03
C MET A 143 3.13 -13.80 45.93
N GLU A 144 4.44 -13.81 45.75
CA GLU A 144 5.37 -14.60 46.59
C GLU A 144 5.29 -14.17 48.06
N GLN A 145 5.23 -12.86 48.33
CA GLN A 145 5.03 -12.32 49.68
C GLN A 145 3.68 -12.72 50.28
N MET A 146 2.60 -12.67 49.49
CA MET A 146 1.27 -13.05 49.96
C MET A 146 1.19 -14.55 50.25
N GLN A 147 1.81 -15.39 49.42
CA GLN A 147 1.92 -16.83 49.67
C GLN A 147 2.69 -17.12 50.96
N ALA A 148 3.79 -16.40 51.22
CA ALA A 148 4.55 -16.54 52.48
C ALA A 148 3.70 -16.15 53.71
N GLN A 149 2.90 -15.09 53.64
CA GLN A 149 1.99 -14.70 54.73
C GLN A 149 0.90 -15.75 54.97
N ILE A 150 0.30 -16.30 53.91
CA ILE A 150 -0.70 -17.37 54.01
C ILE A 150 -0.09 -18.60 54.69
N ALA A 151 1.12 -19.02 54.29
CA ALA A 151 1.82 -20.14 54.90
C ALA A 151 2.11 -19.90 56.40
N ALA A 152 2.53 -18.69 56.76
CA ALA A 152 2.78 -18.33 58.16
C ALA A 152 1.49 -18.33 59.01
N LEU A 153 0.38 -17.87 58.46
CA LEU A 153 -0.93 -17.90 59.12
C LEU A 153 -1.45 -19.33 59.29
N GLN A 154 -1.33 -20.16 58.26
CA GLN A 154 -1.69 -21.59 58.33
C GLN A 154 -0.87 -22.33 59.39
N ALA A 155 0.43 -22.04 59.51
CA ALA A 155 1.28 -22.62 60.55
C ALA A 155 0.87 -22.21 61.97
N LYS A 156 0.40 -20.96 62.16
CA LYS A 156 -0.12 -20.49 63.46
C LYS A 156 -1.43 -21.17 63.84
N LEU A 157 -2.38 -21.25 62.90
CA LEU A 157 -3.66 -21.94 63.09
C LEU A 157 -3.46 -23.42 63.48
N ASN A 158 -2.62 -24.15 62.74
CA ASN A 158 -2.33 -25.56 63.05
C ASN A 158 -1.56 -25.75 64.37
N GLY A 159 -0.87 -24.72 64.86
CA GLY A 159 -0.18 -24.73 66.15
C GLY A 159 -1.08 -24.40 67.35
N GLU A 160 -2.18 -23.67 67.13
CA GLU A 160 -3.21 -23.39 68.14
C GLU A 160 -4.17 -24.56 68.33
N ASP A 161 -4.46 -25.34 67.28
CA ASP A 161 -5.32 -26.55 67.37
C ASP A 161 -4.64 -27.75 68.10
N ALA A 162 -3.35 -27.65 68.42
CA ALA A 162 -2.57 -28.71 69.07
C ALA A 162 -2.37 -28.51 70.60
N ARG A 163 -3.10 -27.57 71.23
CA ARG A 163 -3.12 -27.33 72.68
C ARG A 163 -4.50 -27.57 73.26
#